data_AF-A0A955VS11-F1
#
_entry.id   AF-A0A955VS11-F1
#
_cell.length_a   1.000
_cell.length_b   1.000
_cell.length_c   1.000
_cell.angle_alpha   90.00
_cell.angle_beta   90.00
_cell.angle_gamma   90.00
#
_symmetry.space_group_name_H-M   'P 1'
#
loop_
_entity.id
_entity.type
_entity.pdbx_description
1 polymer ?
#
loop_
_entity_poly.entity_id
_entity_poly.type
_entity_poly.pdbx_seq_one_letter_code
_entity_poly.pdbx_strand_id
1 'polypeptide(L)'
;MRAFFLLVALAGCGEIERADLAVRPRQDDFAEEIQPLLLSLGCSPAGGCHDIGQGDVTIKVATDGAALEASYLSVKARIDREDPAQSRILQSVLAENTASQHFPPGCIRQDGCAWQKLVAWIAWDADADPRPQDVACDPAPEGCFK
;
A
#
# COMPACT_ATOMS: atom_id res chain seq x y z
N MET A 1 -28.52 -62.69 -13.32
CA MET A 1 -27.93 -61.49 -13.96
C MET A 1 -28.64 -60.27 -13.38
N ARG A 2 -27.98 -59.50 -12.51
CA ARG A 2 -28.52 -58.25 -11.94
C ARG A 2 -27.71 -57.09 -12.52
N ALA A 3 -28.37 -56.27 -13.33
CA ALA A 3 -27.80 -55.04 -13.87
C ALA A 3 -27.76 -53.98 -12.76
N PHE A 4 -26.55 -53.54 -12.41
CA PHE A 4 -26.33 -52.43 -11.49
C PHE A 4 -26.29 -51.15 -12.33
N PHE A 5 -27.36 -50.36 -12.28
CA PHE A 5 -27.39 -49.01 -12.82
C PHE A 5 -26.72 -48.07 -11.81
N LEU A 6 -25.50 -47.64 -12.11
CA LEU A 6 -24.81 -46.60 -11.36
C LEU A 6 -25.24 -45.24 -11.94
N LEU A 7 -26.16 -44.55 -11.26
CA LEU A 7 -26.53 -43.17 -11.54
C LEU A 7 -25.50 -42.25 -10.86
N VAL A 8 -24.52 -41.76 -11.62
CA VAL A 8 -23.62 -40.69 -11.18
C VAL A 8 -24.34 -39.36 -11.41
N ALA A 9 -24.90 -38.80 -10.34
CA ALA A 9 -25.52 -37.48 -10.36
C ALA A 9 -24.43 -36.41 -10.53
N LEU A 10 -24.36 -35.85 -11.72
CA LEU A 10 -23.64 -34.61 -12.05
C LEU A 10 -24.38 -33.42 -11.39
N ALA A 11 -24.25 -33.27 -10.08
CA ALA A 11 -24.77 -32.12 -9.37
C ALA A 11 -23.70 -31.03 -9.34
N GLY A 12 -23.84 -30.07 -10.26
CA GLY A 12 -23.34 -28.71 -10.13
C GLY A 12 -21.84 -28.54 -10.26
N CYS A 13 -21.40 -28.09 -11.44
CA CYS A 13 -20.28 -27.15 -11.48
C CYS A 13 -20.70 -25.95 -10.63
N GLY A 14 -20.32 -25.94 -9.36
CA GLY A 14 -20.59 -24.84 -8.45
C GLY A 14 -20.15 -23.55 -9.14
N GLU A 15 -21.04 -22.57 -9.18
CA GLU A 15 -20.61 -21.19 -9.35
C GLU A 15 -19.50 -20.98 -8.33
N ILE A 16 -18.27 -20.89 -8.83
CA ILE A 16 -17.20 -20.29 -8.06
C ILE A 16 -17.70 -18.86 -7.90
N GLU A 17 -18.41 -18.61 -6.80
CA GLU A 17 -18.48 -17.29 -6.21
C GLU A 17 -17.02 -16.87 -6.16
N ARG A 18 -16.62 -16.09 -7.17
CA ARG A 18 -15.43 -15.27 -7.06
C ARG A 18 -15.81 -14.38 -5.90
N ALA A 19 -15.45 -14.80 -4.70
CA ALA A 19 -15.30 -13.93 -3.57
C ALA A 19 -14.47 -12.80 -4.16
N ASP A 20 -15.14 -11.69 -4.44
CA ASP A 20 -14.52 -10.48 -4.92
C ASP A 20 -13.70 -10.05 -3.72
N LEU A 21 -12.51 -10.64 -3.61
CA LEU A 21 -11.53 -10.30 -2.61
C LEU A 21 -11.14 -8.91 -3.03
N ALA A 22 -11.90 -7.92 -2.54
CA ALA A 22 -11.68 -6.52 -2.80
C ALA A 22 -10.16 -6.32 -2.71
N VAL A 23 -9.56 -5.90 -3.82
CA VAL A 23 -8.11 -5.82 -3.97
C VAL A 23 -7.65 -4.72 -3.01
N ARG A 24 -7.41 -5.13 -1.76
CA ARG A 24 -7.12 -4.26 -0.63
C ARG A 24 -5.62 -4.22 -0.40
N PRO A 25 -5.06 -3.05 -0.06
CA PRO A 25 -5.70 -1.73 -0.15
C PRO A 25 -5.91 -1.30 -1.61
N ARG A 26 -6.82 -0.35 -1.89
CA ARG A 26 -7.21 0.01 -3.27
C ARG A 26 -6.09 0.71 -4.03
N GLN A 27 -6.00 0.42 -5.32
CA GLN A 27 -5.04 1.07 -6.22
C GLN A 27 -5.44 2.52 -6.56
N ASP A 28 -6.73 2.85 -6.61
CA ASP A 28 -7.19 4.22 -6.87
C ASP A 28 -6.72 5.17 -5.77
N ASP A 29 -6.90 4.79 -4.49
CA ASP A 29 -6.40 5.56 -3.34
C ASP A 29 -4.87 5.67 -3.37
N PHE A 30 -4.20 4.62 -3.87
CA PHE A 30 -2.76 4.68 -4.06
C PHE A 30 -2.37 5.74 -5.10
N ALA A 31 -3.07 5.82 -6.22
CA ALA A 31 -2.79 6.76 -7.29
C ALA A 31 -3.08 8.22 -6.87
N GLU A 32 -4.20 8.44 -6.18
CA GLU A 32 -4.69 9.78 -5.85
C GLU A 32 -4.00 10.38 -4.62
N GLU A 33 -3.73 9.57 -3.59
CA GLU A 33 -3.30 10.08 -2.28
C GLU A 33 -1.90 9.58 -1.90
N ILE A 34 -1.61 8.29 -2.09
CA ILE A 34 -0.41 7.68 -1.50
C ILE A 34 0.84 7.88 -2.37
N GLN A 35 0.74 7.72 -3.68
CA GLN A 35 1.89 7.93 -4.56
C GLN A 35 2.36 9.40 -4.50
N PRO A 36 1.50 10.43 -4.62
CA PRO A 36 1.92 11.82 -4.46
C PRO A 36 2.55 12.09 -3.09
N LEU A 37 2.00 11.49 -2.03
CA LEU A 37 2.57 11.57 -0.69
C LEU A 37 3.97 10.96 -0.63
N LEU A 38 4.17 9.73 -1.13
CA LEU A 38 5.49 9.10 -1.14
C LEU A 38 6.51 9.89 -1.97
N LEU A 39 6.08 10.46 -3.10
CA LEU A 39 6.93 11.31 -3.93
C LEU A 39 7.30 12.62 -3.23
N SER A 40 6.37 13.25 -2.50
CA SER A 40 6.64 14.47 -1.71
C SER A 40 7.53 14.18 -0.51
N LEU A 41 7.48 12.94 0.00
CA LEU A 41 8.42 12.38 0.96
C LEU A 41 9.78 11.99 0.33
N GLY A 42 10.11 12.46 -0.86
CA GLY A 42 11.41 12.20 -1.47
C GLY A 42 11.65 10.74 -1.87
N CYS A 43 10.63 9.86 -1.82
CA CYS A 43 10.78 8.49 -2.31
C CYS A 43 10.89 8.40 -3.84
N SER A 44 10.90 9.53 -4.54
CA SER A 44 10.95 9.58 -6.00
C SER A 44 12.31 9.15 -6.58
N PRO A 45 12.32 8.70 -7.85
CA PRO A 45 13.52 8.48 -8.65
C PRO A 45 14.46 9.68 -8.74
N ALA A 46 13.96 10.92 -8.63
CA ALA A 46 14.78 12.12 -8.74
C ALA A 46 15.83 12.22 -7.62
N GLY A 47 15.56 11.60 -6.47
CA GLY A 47 16.54 11.43 -5.38
C GLY A 47 17.46 10.21 -5.55
N GLY A 48 17.26 9.38 -6.58
CA GLY A 48 18.06 8.19 -6.88
C GLY A 48 17.79 6.97 -5.99
N CYS A 49 16.88 7.07 -5.02
CA CYS A 49 16.71 6.03 -4.00
C CYS A 49 15.85 4.84 -4.47
N HIS A 50 14.67 5.05 -5.05
CA HIS A 50 13.72 3.96 -5.32
C HIS A 50 13.39 3.71 -6.80
N ASP A 51 14.17 4.25 -7.74
CA ASP A 51 13.96 3.98 -9.18
C ASP A 51 14.38 2.55 -9.59
N ILE A 52 15.49 2.07 -9.01
CA ILE A 52 16.12 0.78 -9.32
C ILE A 52 15.83 -0.32 -8.29
N GLY A 53 14.91 -0.07 -7.34
CA GLY A 53 14.58 -1.05 -6.30
C GLY A 53 15.55 -1.09 -5.11
N GLN A 54 16.23 0.02 -4.77
CA GLN A 54 17.03 0.02 -3.53
C GLN A 54 16.11 -0.12 -2.30
N GLY A 55 16.55 -0.89 -1.31
CA GLY A 55 15.74 -1.20 -0.14
C GLY A 55 14.55 -2.11 -0.42
N ASP A 56 14.59 -2.84 -1.54
CA ASP A 56 13.56 -3.71 -2.09
C ASP A 56 12.31 -2.97 -2.62
N VAL A 57 12.15 -1.66 -2.38
CA VAL A 57 11.00 -0.86 -2.82
C VAL A 57 11.28 -0.18 -4.16
N THR A 58 10.32 -0.26 -5.07
CA THR A 58 10.31 0.51 -6.32
C THR A 58 9.16 1.51 -6.28
N ILE A 59 9.49 2.80 -6.35
CA ILE A 59 8.51 3.88 -6.47
C ILE A 59 8.92 4.71 -7.68
N LYS A 60 8.06 4.68 -8.71
CA LYS A 60 8.24 5.44 -9.94
C LYS A 60 7.33 6.65 -9.92
N VAL A 61 7.73 7.71 -10.61
CA VAL A 61 6.77 8.73 -11.03
C VAL A 61 5.83 8.06 -12.03
N ALA A 62 4.52 8.11 -11.79
CA ALA A 62 3.54 7.54 -12.71
C ALA A 62 3.53 8.34 -14.02
N THR A 63 4.31 7.89 -15.00
CA THR A 63 4.27 8.38 -16.38
C THR A 63 3.20 7.66 -17.21
N ASP A 64 2.76 6.50 -16.74
CA ASP A 64 1.71 5.66 -17.32
C ASP A 64 1.12 4.70 -16.26
N GLY A 65 0.12 3.93 -16.65
CA GLY A 65 -0.55 2.96 -15.77
C GLY A 65 0.35 1.81 -15.30
N ALA A 66 1.32 1.37 -16.11
CA ALA A 66 2.21 0.28 -15.75
C ALA A 66 3.24 0.70 -14.68
N ALA A 67 3.75 1.93 -14.77
CA ALA A 67 4.62 2.52 -13.76
C ALA A 67 3.89 2.70 -12.42
N LEU A 68 2.63 3.14 -12.47
CA LEU A 68 1.76 3.24 -11.30
C LEU A 68 1.51 1.86 -10.67
N GLU A 69 1.11 0.87 -11.47
CA GLU A 69 0.84 -0.50 -11.01
C GLU A 69 2.09 -1.15 -10.38
N ALA A 70 3.25 -1.00 -11.02
CA ALA A 70 4.51 -1.50 -10.46
C ALA A 70 4.84 -0.88 -9.10
N SER A 71 4.60 0.44 -8.95
CA SER A 71 4.79 1.14 -7.67
C SER A 71 3.80 0.65 -6.62
N TYR A 72 2.53 0.51 -6.99
CA TYR A 72 1.47 -0.01 -6.13
C TYR A 72 1.78 -1.41 -5.61
N LEU A 73 2.11 -2.36 -6.50
CA LEU A 73 2.45 -3.74 -6.14
C LEU A 73 3.70 -3.80 -5.26
N SER A 74 4.70 -2.95 -5.54
CA SER A 74 5.90 -2.88 -4.74
C SER A 74 5.61 -2.38 -3.32
N VAL A 75 4.83 -1.31 -3.16
CA VAL A 75 4.47 -0.80 -1.82
C VAL A 75 3.57 -1.80 -1.09
N LYS A 76 2.56 -2.36 -1.78
CA LYS A 76 1.63 -3.35 -1.24
C LYS A 76 2.33 -4.59 -0.69
N ALA A 77 3.42 -5.05 -1.31
CA ALA A 77 4.18 -6.19 -0.82
C ALA A 77 4.87 -5.97 0.54
N ARG A 78 4.78 -4.77 1.13
CA ARG A 78 5.48 -4.35 2.36
C ARG A 78 4.56 -3.83 3.45
N ILE A 79 3.26 -3.98 3.26
CA ILE A 79 2.27 -3.60 4.25
C ILE A 79 1.90 -4.83 5.08
N ASP A 80 1.68 -4.61 6.35
CA ASP A 80 1.04 -5.55 7.26
C ASP A 80 -0.39 -5.07 7.47
N ARG A 81 -1.38 -5.87 7.09
CA ARG A 81 -2.80 -5.49 7.24
C ARG A 81 -3.35 -5.85 8.61
N GLU A 82 -2.72 -6.79 9.31
CA GLU A 82 -3.13 -7.18 10.66
C GLU A 82 -2.63 -6.16 11.68
N ASP A 83 -1.44 -5.60 11.43
CA ASP A 83 -0.88 -4.47 12.19
C ASP A 83 -0.31 -3.39 11.24
N PRO A 84 -1.17 -2.49 10.72
CA PRO A 84 -0.77 -1.42 9.81
C PRO A 84 0.45 -0.63 10.29
N ALA A 85 0.52 -0.31 11.59
CA ALA A 85 1.63 0.47 12.15
C ALA A 85 2.98 -0.26 12.05
N GLN A 86 3.00 -1.59 11.99
CA GLN A 86 4.21 -2.41 11.85
C GLN A 86 4.62 -2.67 10.40
N SER A 87 3.85 -2.18 9.42
CA SER A 87 4.20 -2.28 8.01
C SER A 87 5.63 -1.80 7.75
N ARG A 88 6.41 -2.57 6.99
CA ARG A 88 7.82 -2.25 6.69
C ARG A 88 7.97 -0.89 6.01
N ILE A 89 7.00 -0.48 5.19
CA ILE A 89 7.00 0.86 4.58
C ILE A 89 6.91 1.96 5.64
N LEU A 90 6.08 1.79 6.67
CA LEU A 90 5.91 2.75 7.77
C LEU A 90 7.14 2.76 8.68
N GLN A 91 7.67 1.59 9.02
CA GLN A 91 8.87 1.48 9.84
C GLN A 91 10.13 2.05 9.16
N SER A 92 10.17 2.06 7.82
CA SER A 92 11.28 2.64 7.05
C SER A 92 11.23 4.17 6.99
N VAL A 93 10.04 4.76 7.17
CA VAL A 93 9.85 6.22 7.07
C VAL A 93 9.94 6.94 8.41
N LEU A 94 9.76 6.23 9.52
CA LEU A 94 9.86 6.81 10.85
C LEU A 94 11.31 7.13 11.19
N ALA A 95 11.62 8.42 11.34
CA ALA A 95 12.97 8.89 11.62
C ALA A 95 13.52 8.47 13.00
N GLU A 96 12.64 8.00 13.89
CA GLU A 96 13.00 7.44 15.20
C GLU A 96 13.63 6.04 15.09
N ASN A 97 13.44 5.37 13.94
CA ASN A 97 14.13 4.12 13.65
C ASN A 97 15.55 4.42 13.18
N THR A 98 16.48 4.50 14.13
CA THR A 98 17.90 4.81 13.88
C THR A 98 18.60 3.83 12.92
N ALA A 99 17.98 2.67 12.63
CA ALA A 99 18.49 1.72 11.64
C ALA A 99 18.27 2.20 10.20
N SER A 100 17.24 3.00 9.94
CA SER A 100 16.96 3.57 8.63
C SER A 100 17.49 5.00 8.54
N GLN A 101 18.67 5.20 7.96
CA GLN A 101 19.22 6.53 7.63
C GLN A 101 18.42 7.25 6.51
N HIS A 102 17.15 6.91 6.29
CA HIS A 102 16.37 7.38 5.15
C HIS A 102 15.94 8.85 5.29
N PHE A 103 15.70 9.32 6.52
CA PHE A 103 15.15 10.66 6.77
C PHE A 103 15.88 11.35 7.92
N PRO A 104 16.08 12.69 7.85
CA PRO A 104 16.45 13.47 9.02
C PRO A 104 15.41 13.31 10.15
N PRO A 105 15.83 13.40 11.43
CA PRO A 105 14.91 13.40 12.56
C PRO A 105 13.78 14.42 12.41
N GLY A 106 12.54 14.01 12.70
CA GLY A 106 11.37 14.90 12.74
C GLY A 106 10.59 15.04 11.43
N CYS A 107 11.05 14.42 10.34
CA CYS A 107 10.37 14.57 9.05
C CYS A 107 9.10 13.77 8.89
N ILE A 108 9.06 12.60 9.52
CA ILE A 108 7.88 11.76 9.59
C ILE A 108 7.79 11.26 11.02
N ARG A 109 6.61 11.40 11.61
CA ARG A 109 6.30 11.05 13.00
C ARG A 109 5.11 10.10 13.03
N GLN A 110 5.02 9.27 14.08
CA GLN A 110 3.92 8.32 14.27
C GLN A 110 2.54 8.97 14.47
N ASP A 111 2.47 10.29 14.56
CA ASP A 111 1.24 11.08 14.65
C ASP A 111 1.11 12.09 13.49
N GLY A 112 2.06 12.11 12.57
CA GLY A 112 2.09 13.06 11.46
C GLY A 112 1.11 12.69 10.35
N CYS A 113 0.72 13.68 9.56
CA CYS A 113 -0.29 13.50 8.50
C CYS A 113 0.06 12.42 7.49
N ALA A 114 1.33 12.37 7.07
CA ALA A 114 1.82 11.35 6.16
C ALA A 114 1.66 9.93 6.73
N TRP A 115 1.98 9.74 8.01
CA TRP A 115 1.81 8.47 8.69
C TRP A 115 0.33 8.08 8.76
N GLN A 116 -0.54 9.02 9.14
CA GLN A 116 -1.97 8.75 9.32
C GLN A 116 -2.64 8.37 7.99
N LYS A 117 -2.31 9.05 6.88
CA LYS A 117 -2.80 8.70 5.55
C LYS A 117 -2.34 7.32 5.10
N LEU A 118 -1.08 6.96 5.34
CA LEU A 118 -0.55 5.64 5.02
C LEU A 118 -1.24 4.54 5.84
N VAL A 119 -1.44 4.77 7.14
CA VAL A 119 -2.17 3.81 7.99
C VAL A 119 -3.63 3.67 7.58
N ALA A 120 -4.32 4.78 7.30
CA ALA A 120 -5.69 4.76 6.78
C ALA A 120 -5.78 3.92 5.50
N TRP A 121 -4.85 4.11 4.56
CA TRP A 121 -4.80 3.31 3.33
C TRP A 121 -4.60 1.83 3.59
N ILE A 122 -3.67 1.46 4.48
CA ILE A 122 -3.33 0.05 4.77
C ILE A 122 -4.45 -0.65 5.54
N ALA A 123 -5.02 0.04 6.52
CA ALA A 123 -6.04 -0.46 7.43
C ALA A 123 -7.42 -0.58 6.77
N TRP A 124 -7.65 0.13 5.66
CA TRP A 124 -8.95 0.14 4.99
C TRP A 124 -9.43 -1.27 4.65
N ASP A 125 -10.52 -1.69 5.30
CA ASP A 125 -11.15 -3.00 5.14
C ASP A 125 -12.58 -2.85 4.62
N ALA A 126 -13.31 -1.83 5.05
CA ALA A 126 -14.68 -1.55 4.61
C ALA A 126 -14.92 -0.05 4.34
N ASP A 127 -16.03 0.27 3.67
CA ASP A 127 -16.45 1.66 3.38
C ASP A 127 -16.60 2.54 4.64
N ALA A 128 -16.70 1.95 5.83
CA ALA A 128 -16.78 2.66 7.10
C ALA A 128 -15.41 3.08 7.67
N ASP A 129 -14.31 2.50 7.17
CA ASP A 129 -12.97 2.86 7.60
C ASP A 129 -12.54 4.18 6.94
N PRO A 130 -11.80 5.05 7.65
CA PRO A 130 -11.33 6.30 7.07
C PRO A 130 -10.43 5.99 5.87
N ARG A 131 -10.73 6.59 4.72
CA ARG A 131 -9.84 6.57 3.56
C ARG A 131 -8.76 7.65 3.72
N PRO A 132 -7.65 7.58 2.97
CA PRO A 132 -6.58 8.57 3.09
C PRO A 132 -7.03 10.03 2.93
N GLN A 133 -8.02 10.29 2.06
CA GLN A 133 -8.62 11.61 1.85
C GLN A 133 -9.49 12.10 3.02
N ASP A 134 -9.96 11.19 3.89
CA ASP A 134 -10.80 11.51 5.05
C ASP A 134 -9.96 11.91 6.27
N VAL A 135 -8.63 11.69 6.22
CA VAL A 135 -7.71 12.06 7.28
C VAL A 135 -7.49 13.57 7.28
N ALA A 136 -8.16 14.27 8.19
CA ALA A 136 -7.97 15.70 8.41
C ALA A 136 -6.67 15.96 9.21
N CYS A 137 -5.59 16.29 8.51
CA CYS A 137 -4.29 16.57 9.12
C CYS A 137 -3.49 17.62 8.34
N ASP A 138 -2.60 18.33 9.04
CA ASP A 138 -1.72 19.32 8.42
C ASP A 138 -0.57 18.63 7.68
N PRO A 139 -0.22 19.07 6.45
CA PRO A 139 0.86 18.47 5.69
C PRO A 139 2.19 18.53 6.45
N ALA A 140 3.10 17.60 6.13
CA ALA A 140 4.43 17.61 6.72
C ALA A 140 5.12 18.97 6.46
N PRO A 141 5.89 19.49 7.43
CA PRO A 141 6.59 20.76 7.26
C PRO A 141 7.54 20.70 6.06
N GLU A 142 7.60 21.79 5.30
CA GLU A 142 8.52 21.92 4.16
C GLU A 142 9.98 21.70 4.59
N GLY A 143 10.80 21.16 3.69
CA GLY A 143 12.25 21.02 3.90
C GLY A 143 12.72 19.68 4.46
N CYS A 144 11.85 18.67 4.47
CA CYS A 144 12.24 17.30 4.80
C CYS A 144 13.11 16.59 3.76
N PHE A 145 13.20 17.19 2.57
CA PHE A 145 14.03 16.76 1.46
C PHE A 145 14.73 17.99 0.92
N LYS A 146 16.06 17.95 0.89
CA LYS A 146 16.90 18.88 0.13
C LYS A 146 17.71 18.10 -0.88
#